data_AF-A0AAW7CYT3-F1
#
_entry.id   AF-A0AAW7CYT3-F1
#
_cell.length_a   1.000
_cell.length_b   1.000
_cell.length_c   1.000
_cell.angle_alpha   90.00
_cell.angle_beta   90.00
_cell.angle_gamma   90.00
#
_symmetry.space_group_name_H-M   'P 1'
#
loop_
_entity.id
_entity.type
_entity.pdbx_description
1 polymer ?
#
loop_
_entity_poly.entity_id
_entity_poly.type
_entity_poly.pdbx_seq_one_letter_code
_entity_poly.pdbx_strand_id
1 'polypeptide(L)'
;MGSSLLKKAVGLSNVSDLLDKSDIFYNFSAITLRSFNYDDAGKHIARENSTWNGKSVIGQAAEVTYSFPTWAGKKFNDFGDKDPYGFNSKQKDHARQSLDAWSDIANIKFTEVAPDVKSDITFGNITDPNGKFQAYATLPNTPSYYGRDISGQTWFSDNYYAGNTTPELGNYGRLTIIHEIGHALGLKHPGDYNAGQNVPGYLKSDYAEDSRQYTVMSYWDEKETGAHFQGAYAGAPLLHDISAMQYLYGANTTTRVGDDVYGFNSNTGINYYTATSSNDKLIFSVWDSSGNDTFDFSGYYQDQVIDLREGHFSDVGGLQKNVSIAQGVTIENAIGGSGNDIIYGNDADNILIGGSGDDQLHGGRGNDILYGGSGQDILWGDDGSNTFIYKEISDSLAYAADKIMDFKSGIDKIDLSELIENTFSHKFLNFVDNFTDRSNEATIKYDQSANSSELTINASAYGYSHDFKIDIIGFVNYETDIIV
;
A
#
# COMPACT_ATOMS: atom_id res chain seq x y z
N MET A 1 36.37 20.54 22.53
CA MET A 1 35.95 20.92 21.15
C MET A 1 36.15 19.74 20.21
N GLY A 2 35.38 18.66 20.39
CA GLY A 2 35.57 17.44 19.60
C GLY A 2 34.41 16.45 19.59
N SER A 3 33.22 16.82 20.09
CA SER A 3 32.03 15.97 20.03
C SER A 3 30.84 16.62 19.31
N SER A 4 31.06 17.77 18.66
CA SER A 4 30.02 18.51 17.92
C SER A 4 30.20 18.49 16.40
N LEU A 5 31.19 17.74 15.89
CA LEU A 5 31.50 17.68 14.45
C LEU A 5 31.25 16.31 13.80
N LEU A 6 30.80 15.30 14.57
CA LEU A 6 30.29 14.04 14.00
C LEU A 6 28.75 13.96 13.96
N LYS A 7 28.03 14.90 14.59
CA LYS A 7 26.56 14.97 14.59
C LYS A 7 25.95 15.74 13.41
N LYS A 8 26.70 15.95 12.32
CA LYS A 8 26.30 16.83 11.22
C LYS A 8 26.49 16.27 9.81
N ALA A 9 26.66 14.95 9.67
CA ALA A 9 26.86 14.30 8.37
C ALA A 9 25.70 13.41 7.90
N VAL A 10 24.65 13.18 8.71
CA VAL A 10 23.46 12.44 8.28
C VAL A 10 22.27 13.05 9.02
N GLY A 11 21.43 13.78 8.30
CA GLY A 11 20.38 14.63 8.86
C GLY A 11 19.13 13.87 9.31
N LEU A 12 19.26 12.83 10.15
CA LEU A 12 18.15 12.18 10.84
C LEU A 12 18.65 11.70 12.20
N SER A 13 18.10 12.25 13.28
CA SER A 13 18.57 11.96 14.64
C SER A 13 17.56 11.21 15.51
N ASN A 14 16.38 10.85 15.01
CA ASN A 14 15.44 9.97 15.70
C ASN A 14 14.51 9.26 14.70
N VAL A 15 14.31 7.95 14.91
CA VAL A 15 13.24 7.15 14.26
C VAL A 15 11.84 7.69 14.61
N SER A 16 11.73 8.55 15.64
CA SER A 16 10.49 9.26 15.97
C SER A 16 10.12 10.42 15.05
N ASP A 17 10.95 10.77 14.06
CA ASP A 17 10.62 11.81 13.08
C ASP A 17 9.85 11.27 11.85
N LEU A 18 9.67 9.94 11.77
CA LEU A 18 8.73 9.24 10.86
C LEU A 18 7.55 8.56 11.59
N LEU A 19 7.53 8.62 12.94
CA LEU A 19 6.34 8.27 13.71
C LEU A 19 5.30 9.37 13.55
N ASP A 20 4.36 9.11 12.66
CA ASP A 20 2.96 9.52 12.71
C ASP A 20 2.67 10.71 13.65
N LYS A 21 3.01 11.92 13.19
CA LYS A 21 2.32 13.12 13.66
C LYS A 21 1.05 13.28 12.83
N SER A 22 0.13 12.34 13.01
CA SER A 22 -1.28 12.44 12.63
C SER A 22 -2.01 13.59 13.36
N ASP A 23 -1.35 14.29 14.30
CA ASP A 23 -2.01 15.34 15.09
C ASP A 23 -1.85 16.79 14.59
N ILE A 24 -1.02 17.11 13.58
CA ILE A 24 -0.97 18.50 13.06
C ILE A 24 -0.61 18.59 11.57
N PHE A 25 -1.63 18.68 10.71
CA PHE A 25 -1.48 19.18 9.35
C PHE A 25 -1.40 20.72 9.37
N TYR A 26 -0.21 21.28 9.10
CA TYR A 26 -0.07 22.70 8.80
C TYR A 26 0.04 22.91 7.29
N ASN A 27 -0.96 23.57 6.68
CA ASN A 27 -0.69 24.43 5.55
C ASN A 27 -1.54 25.72 5.57
N PHE A 28 -0.96 26.77 4.98
CA PHE A 28 -1.30 28.19 5.06
C PHE A 28 -2.77 28.53 4.75
N SER A 29 -3.65 28.55 5.75
CA SER A 29 -4.73 29.55 5.94
C SER A 29 -5.67 29.17 7.09
N ALA A 30 -5.40 29.66 8.30
CA ALA A 30 -6.33 29.96 9.41
C ALA A 30 -7.50 29.02 9.80
N ILE A 31 -7.67 27.81 9.24
CA ILE A 31 -8.62 26.79 9.68
C ILE A 31 -7.88 25.45 9.71
N THR A 32 -7.77 24.85 10.90
CA THR A 32 -7.27 23.48 11.07
C THR A 32 -8.47 22.55 11.01
N LEU A 33 -8.58 21.75 9.96
CA LEU A 33 -9.55 20.66 9.93
C LEU A 33 -9.20 19.64 11.02
N ARG A 34 -10.21 19.04 11.65
CA ARG A 34 -9.99 17.95 12.61
C ARG A 34 -9.51 16.72 11.84
N SER A 35 -8.49 16.03 12.35
CA SER A 35 -8.11 14.70 11.86
C SER A 35 -9.09 13.63 12.36
N PHE A 36 -9.49 12.73 11.46
CA PHE A 36 -10.27 11.54 11.79
C PHE A 36 -9.39 10.31 11.69
N ASN A 37 -9.52 9.40 12.65
CA ASN A 37 -8.93 8.07 12.53
C ASN A 37 -9.74 7.21 11.53
N TYR A 38 -9.18 6.03 11.22
CA TYR A 38 -9.74 5.04 10.29
C TYR A 38 -11.24 4.75 10.52
N ASP A 39 -11.64 4.49 11.76
CA ASP A 39 -13.00 4.14 12.14
C ASP A 39 -13.97 5.33 12.05
N ASP A 40 -13.53 6.49 12.54
CA ASP A 40 -14.34 7.72 12.54
C ASP A 40 -14.60 8.17 11.10
N ALA A 41 -13.58 8.12 10.23
CA ALA A 41 -13.70 8.44 8.81
C ALA A 41 -14.66 7.48 8.09
N GLY A 42 -14.52 6.17 8.30
CA GLY A 42 -15.41 5.18 7.70
C GLY A 42 -16.88 5.37 8.09
N LYS A 43 -17.14 5.55 9.40
CA LYS A 43 -18.50 5.83 9.91
C LYS A 43 -19.05 7.16 9.37
N HIS A 44 -18.21 8.16 9.17
CA HIS A 44 -18.62 9.46 8.65
C HIS A 44 -18.96 9.42 7.16
N ILE A 45 -18.20 8.68 6.35
CA ILE A 45 -18.54 8.38 4.94
C ILE A 45 -19.86 7.59 4.88
N ALA A 46 -20.05 6.62 5.77
CA ALA A 46 -21.24 5.79 5.87
C ALA A 46 -22.41 6.41 6.68
N ARG A 47 -22.37 7.72 6.99
CA ARG A 47 -23.28 8.38 7.96
C ARG A 47 -24.78 8.28 7.67
N GLU A 48 -25.18 7.99 6.42
CA GLU A 48 -26.59 7.77 6.09
C GLU A 48 -27.12 6.44 6.65
N ASN A 49 -26.24 5.49 6.97
CA ASN A 49 -26.57 4.15 7.39
C ASN A 49 -27.57 3.49 6.43
N SER A 50 -27.42 3.69 5.12
CA SER A 50 -28.34 3.14 4.12
C SER A 50 -27.70 1.96 3.41
N THR A 51 -28.25 0.76 3.59
CA THR A 51 -27.75 -0.47 2.99
C THR A 51 -28.84 -1.18 2.19
N TRP A 52 -28.44 -2.16 1.38
CA TRP A 52 -29.38 -3.06 0.68
C TRP A 52 -30.14 -4.01 1.63
N ASN A 53 -29.69 -4.15 2.87
CA ASN A 53 -30.43 -4.86 3.93
C ASN A 53 -31.50 -3.99 4.62
N GLY A 54 -31.58 -2.70 4.26
CA GLY A 54 -32.52 -1.73 4.79
C GLY A 54 -31.83 -0.61 5.57
N LYS A 55 -32.56 0.50 5.76
CA LYS A 55 -32.04 1.65 6.51
C LYS A 55 -31.68 1.26 7.95
N SER A 56 -30.48 1.62 8.37
CA SER A 56 -29.87 1.32 9.67
C SER A 56 -29.60 -0.16 9.95
N VAL A 57 -29.60 -1.02 8.92
CA VAL A 57 -29.15 -2.41 9.03
C VAL A 57 -27.68 -2.49 8.61
N ILE A 58 -26.80 -2.60 9.59
CA ILE A 58 -25.34 -2.40 9.48
C ILE A 58 -24.60 -3.70 9.85
N GLY A 59 -23.45 -3.94 9.24
CA GLY A 59 -22.59 -5.10 9.50
C GLY A 59 -23.15 -6.44 9.03
N GLN A 60 -24.15 -6.44 8.14
CA GLN A 60 -24.80 -7.65 7.63
C GLN A 60 -24.43 -7.87 6.18
N ALA A 61 -24.12 -9.13 5.84
CA ALA A 61 -23.87 -9.52 4.46
C ALA A 61 -25.09 -9.22 3.57
N ALA A 62 -24.86 -8.89 2.30
CA ALA A 62 -25.91 -8.57 1.34
C ALA A 62 -25.73 -9.32 0.02
N GLU A 63 -26.82 -9.77 -0.59
CA GLU A 63 -26.86 -10.16 -2.00
C GLU A 63 -27.42 -9.00 -2.81
N VAL A 64 -26.68 -8.52 -3.81
CA VAL A 64 -27.01 -7.34 -4.59
C VAL A 64 -27.01 -7.70 -6.07
N THR A 65 -28.14 -7.51 -6.74
CA THR A 65 -28.24 -7.73 -8.18
C THR A 65 -27.82 -6.47 -8.95
N TYR A 66 -27.16 -6.64 -10.09
CA TYR A 66 -26.86 -5.53 -10.98
C TYR A 66 -27.17 -5.88 -12.43
N SER A 67 -27.41 -4.88 -13.25
CA SER A 67 -27.61 -5.09 -14.69
C SER A 67 -27.07 -3.91 -15.50
N PHE A 68 -26.91 -4.13 -16.81
CA PHE A 68 -26.55 -3.09 -17.78
C PHE A 68 -27.70 -2.86 -18.76
N PRO A 69 -28.76 -2.09 -18.37
CA PRO A 69 -29.87 -1.83 -19.27
C PRO A 69 -29.41 -1.14 -20.56
N THR A 70 -30.07 -1.44 -21.67
CA THR A 70 -29.77 -0.78 -22.96
C THR A 70 -30.27 0.66 -23.02
N TRP A 71 -31.26 0.98 -22.18
CA TRP A 71 -32.02 2.24 -22.16
C TRP A 71 -32.67 2.60 -23.51
N ALA A 72 -32.74 1.64 -24.44
CA ALA A 72 -33.23 1.87 -25.79
C ALA A 72 -34.67 2.41 -25.81
N GLY A 73 -34.90 3.48 -26.56
CA GLY A 73 -36.22 4.10 -26.72
C GLY A 73 -36.66 4.99 -25.55
N LYS A 74 -35.85 5.13 -24.48
CA LYS A 74 -36.11 6.11 -23.43
C LYS A 74 -35.68 7.49 -23.91
N LYS A 75 -36.57 8.47 -23.77
CA LYS A 75 -36.25 9.89 -24.06
C LYS A 75 -35.60 10.61 -22.88
N PHE A 76 -35.96 10.18 -21.68
CA PHE A 76 -35.48 10.74 -20.43
C PHE A 76 -35.18 9.62 -19.44
N ASN A 77 -34.16 9.80 -18.62
CA ASN A 77 -34.01 9.02 -17.40
C ASN A 77 -34.94 9.54 -16.29
N ASP A 78 -34.84 8.98 -15.09
CA ASP A 78 -35.72 9.34 -13.97
C ASP A 78 -35.43 10.72 -13.37
N PHE A 79 -34.30 11.33 -13.73
CA PHE A 79 -33.88 12.68 -13.33
C PHE A 79 -34.19 13.75 -14.37
N GLY A 80 -34.75 13.35 -15.52
CA GLY A 80 -35.11 14.26 -16.60
C GLY A 80 -33.98 14.58 -17.58
N ASP A 81 -32.86 13.87 -17.48
CA ASP A 81 -31.77 13.97 -18.45
C ASP A 81 -32.10 13.22 -19.74
N LYS A 82 -31.65 13.79 -20.85
CA LYS A 82 -32.06 13.37 -22.20
C LYS A 82 -31.22 12.23 -22.75
N ASP A 83 -31.87 11.44 -23.60
CA ASP A 83 -31.26 10.44 -24.47
C ASP A 83 -30.31 9.45 -23.74
N PRO A 84 -30.79 8.79 -22.67
CA PRO A 84 -29.98 7.79 -21.97
C PRO A 84 -29.71 6.57 -22.85
N TYR A 85 -28.52 5.98 -22.70
CA TYR A 85 -28.11 4.79 -23.45
C TYR A 85 -27.22 3.85 -22.63
N GLY A 86 -27.14 2.59 -23.04
CA GLY A 86 -26.41 1.55 -22.31
C GLY A 86 -24.89 1.73 -22.33
N PHE A 87 -24.23 1.15 -21.32
CA PHE A 87 -22.78 1.04 -21.26
C PHE A 87 -22.19 0.27 -22.45
N ASN A 88 -21.02 0.70 -22.91
CA ASN A 88 -20.21 -0.03 -23.88
C ASN A 88 -19.43 -1.19 -23.22
N SER A 89 -18.75 -2.03 -24.00
CA SER A 89 -18.03 -3.20 -23.46
C SER A 89 -16.99 -2.82 -22.40
N LYS A 90 -16.12 -1.83 -22.69
CA LYS A 90 -15.09 -1.37 -21.74
C LYS A 90 -15.72 -0.91 -20.42
N GLN A 91 -16.79 -0.13 -20.48
CA GLN A 91 -17.50 0.33 -19.29
C GLN A 91 -18.08 -0.84 -18.47
N LYS A 92 -18.69 -1.83 -19.12
CA LYS A 92 -19.19 -3.03 -18.44
C LYS A 92 -18.07 -3.80 -17.75
N ASP A 93 -16.95 -3.99 -18.42
CA ASP A 93 -15.80 -4.73 -17.87
C ASP A 93 -15.21 -4.00 -16.66
N HIS A 94 -15.04 -2.68 -16.74
CA HIS A 94 -14.56 -1.89 -15.61
C HIS A 94 -15.58 -1.76 -14.46
N ALA A 95 -16.88 -1.79 -14.75
CA ALA A 95 -17.93 -1.85 -13.73
C ALA A 95 -17.90 -3.16 -12.96
N ARG A 96 -17.75 -4.30 -13.66
CA ARG A 96 -17.60 -5.62 -13.02
C ARG A 96 -16.39 -5.67 -12.09
N GLN A 97 -15.22 -5.28 -12.59
CA GLN A 97 -14.01 -5.21 -11.77
C GLN A 97 -14.13 -4.25 -10.56
N SER A 98 -14.96 -3.20 -10.66
CA SER A 98 -15.20 -2.28 -9.54
C SER A 98 -16.16 -2.89 -8.51
N LEU A 99 -17.18 -3.63 -8.97
CA LEU A 99 -18.05 -4.41 -8.10
C LEU A 99 -17.25 -5.50 -7.38
N ASP A 100 -16.38 -6.22 -8.11
CA ASP A 100 -15.47 -7.23 -7.55
C ASP A 100 -14.60 -6.61 -6.46
N ALA A 101 -14.01 -5.43 -6.70
CA ALA A 101 -13.19 -4.72 -5.71
C ALA A 101 -13.96 -4.32 -4.44
N TRP A 102 -15.26 -3.99 -4.54
CA TRP A 102 -16.11 -3.74 -3.37
C TRP A 102 -16.49 -5.03 -2.63
N SER A 103 -16.71 -6.15 -3.34
CA SER A 103 -16.97 -7.45 -2.72
C SER A 103 -15.74 -8.10 -2.10
N ASP A 104 -14.55 -7.75 -2.57
CA ASP A 104 -13.29 -8.24 -2.01
C ASP A 104 -13.13 -7.79 -0.56
N ILE A 105 -13.55 -6.56 -0.24
CA ILE A 105 -13.29 -5.94 1.06
C ILE A 105 -14.42 -6.12 2.09
N ALA A 106 -15.63 -6.47 1.64
CA ALA A 106 -16.83 -6.53 2.48
C ALA A 106 -17.80 -7.64 2.04
N ASN A 107 -18.68 -8.10 2.93
CA ASN A 107 -19.57 -9.25 2.66
C ASN A 107 -20.74 -8.92 1.71
N ILE A 108 -20.42 -8.56 0.48
CA ILE A 108 -21.39 -8.24 -0.57
C ILE A 108 -21.20 -9.22 -1.70
N LYS A 109 -22.28 -9.90 -2.10
CA LYS A 109 -22.28 -10.79 -3.25
C LYS A 109 -23.04 -10.16 -4.39
N PHE A 110 -22.32 -9.82 -5.46
CA PHE A 110 -22.93 -9.28 -6.67
C PHE A 110 -23.41 -10.38 -7.61
N THR A 111 -24.56 -10.17 -8.27
CA THR A 111 -25.06 -11.06 -9.31
C THR A 111 -25.54 -10.26 -10.51
N GLU A 112 -24.92 -10.48 -11.67
CA GLU A 112 -25.39 -9.89 -12.93
C GLU A 112 -26.70 -10.55 -13.35
N VAL A 113 -27.71 -9.73 -13.64
CA VAL A 113 -28.97 -10.17 -14.23
C VAL A 113 -29.16 -9.56 -15.63
N ALA A 114 -30.09 -10.12 -16.40
CA ALA A 114 -30.34 -9.67 -17.76
C ALA A 114 -30.75 -8.18 -17.82
N PRO A 115 -30.40 -7.44 -18.90
CA PRO A 115 -30.62 -5.98 -19.02
C PRO A 115 -32.06 -5.47 -18.81
N ASP A 116 -33.07 -6.34 -18.97
CA ASP A 116 -34.49 -6.03 -18.85
C ASP A 116 -35.10 -6.50 -17.52
N VAL A 117 -34.32 -7.17 -16.66
CA VAL A 117 -34.72 -7.59 -15.32
C VAL A 117 -34.47 -6.45 -14.34
N LYS A 118 -35.43 -6.21 -13.43
CA LYS A 118 -35.24 -5.26 -12.32
C LYS A 118 -34.04 -5.74 -11.48
N SER A 119 -33.05 -4.89 -11.31
CA SER A 119 -31.90 -5.09 -10.43
C SER A 119 -31.78 -3.99 -9.40
N ASP A 120 -30.96 -4.22 -8.38
CA ASP A 120 -30.67 -3.26 -7.31
C ASP A 120 -29.79 -2.12 -7.85
N ILE A 121 -28.70 -2.47 -8.56
CA ILE A 121 -27.81 -1.49 -9.20
C ILE A 121 -28.03 -1.50 -10.71
N THR A 122 -28.05 -0.32 -11.33
CA THR A 122 -28.10 -0.18 -12.80
C THR A 122 -27.13 0.89 -13.29
N PHE A 123 -26.61 0.70 -14.50
CA PHE A 123 -25.63 1.58 -15.13
C PHE A 123 -26.18 2.16 -16.43
N GLY A 124 -25.99 3.47 -16.64
CA GLY A 124 -26.39 4.15 -17.87
C GLY A 124 -25.52 5.36 -18.21
N ASN A 125 -25.40 5.63 -19.50
CA ASN A 125 -24.81 6.87 -20.01
C ASN A 125 -25.90 7.90 -20.29
N ILE A 126 -25.52 9.18 -20.19
CA ILE A 126 -26.36 10.32 -20.57
C ILE A 126 -25.60 11.15 -21.60
N THR A 127 -26.30 11.57 -22.65
CA THR A 127 -25.74 12.53 -23.61
C THR A 127 -25.64 13.92 -23.00
N ASP A 128 -24.41 14.35 -22.75
CA ASP A 128 -24.09 15.62 -22.10
C ASP A 128 -22.98 16.38 -22.85
N PRO A 129 -23.29 16.89 -24.06
CA PRO A 129 -22.32 17.58 -24.91
C PRO A 129 -21.78 18.87 -24.30
N ASN A 130 -22.42 19.38 -23.25
CA ASN A 130 -22.03 20.62 -22.58
C ASN A 130 -21.24 20.37 -21.27
N GLY A 131 -21.04 19.12 -20.86
CA GLY A 131 -20.23 18.77 -19.68
C GLY A 131 -20.81 19.34 -18.38
N LYS A 132 -22.11 19.22 -18.19
CA LYS A 132 -22.81 19.72 -16.98
C LYS A 132 -22.43 18.95 -15.72
N PHE A 133 -22.13 17.67 -15.84
CA PHE A 133 -21.76 16.81 -14.72
C PHE A 133 -20.81 15.72 -15.17
N GLN A 134 -20.11 15.11 -14.21
CA GLN A 134 -19.24 13.96 -14.44
C GLN A 134 -20.07 12.67 -14.43
N ALA A 135 -20.69 12.38 -13.29
CA ALA A 135 -21.58 11.27 -13.06
C ALA A 135 -22.41 11.57 -11.80
N TYR A 136 -23.39 10.72 -11.51
CA TYR A 136 -24.10 10.71 -10.24
C TYR A 136 -24.77 9.37 -9.99
N ALA A 137 -25.06 9.10 -8.73
CA ALA A 137 -25.75 7.90 -8.28
C ALA A 137 -26.72 8.18 -7.14
N THR A 138 -27.51 7.17 -6.82
CA THR A 138 -28.45 7.20 -5.70
C THR A 138 -28.15 6.09 -4.71
N LEU A 139 -28.25 6.43 -3.44
CA LEU A 139 -28.05 5.48 -2.35
C LEU A 139 -29.16 4.41 -2.33
N PRO A 140 -28.94 3.28 -1.65
CA PRO A 140 -30.02 2.37 -1.27
C PRO A 140 -31.13 3.12 -0.53
N ASN A 141 -32.36 2.60 -0.57
CA ASN A 141 -33.52 3.18 0.12
C ASN A 141 -33.83 4.64 -0.25
N THR A 142 -33.44 5.08 -1.45
CA THR A 142 -33.74 6.43 -1.93
C THR A 142 -35.24 6.52 -2.23
N PRO A 143 -35.97 7.50 -1.65
CA PRO A 143 -37.40 7.62 -1.86
C PRO A 143 -37.76 7.71 -3.34
N SER A 144 -38.91 7.13 -3.65
CA SER A 144 -39.43 7.12 -5.00
C SER A 144 -39.64 8.53 -5.56
N TYR A 145 -39.06 8.81 -6.73
CA TYR A 145 -39.33 10.01 -7.50
C TYR A 145 -40.38 9.69 -8.57
N TYR A 146 -41.47 10.47 -8.62
CA TYR A 146 -42.63 10.21 -9.48
C TYR A 146 -43.24 8.78 -9.38
N GLY A 147 -43.14 8.12 -8.22
CA GLY A 147 -43.72 6.78 -8.01
C GLY A 147 -42.87 5.62 -8.54
N ARG A 148 -41.62 5.87 -8.96
CA ARG A 148 -40.61 4.84 -9.27
C ARG A 148 -39.48 4.82 -8.25
N ASP A 149 -39.04 3.65 -7.84
CA ASP A 149 -37.86 3.44 -7.00
C ASP A 149 -36.61 3.67 -7.85
N ILE A 150 -35.80 4.64 -7.44
CA ILE A 150 -34.59 5.06 -8.16
C ILE A 150 -33.31 4.57 -7.49
N SER A 151 -33.41 3.84 -6.37
CA SER A 151 -32.26 3.35 -5.60
C SER A 151 -31.26 2.60 -6.49
N GLY A 152 -29.97 2.83 -6.29
CA GLY A 152 -28.89 2.14 -7.00
C GLY A 152 -28.75 2.48 -8.49
N GLN A 153 -29.48 3.47 -9.01
CA GLN A 153 -29.21 3.99 -10.35
C GLN A 153 -27.89 4.78 -10.35
N THR A 154 -27.03 4.48 -11.31
CA THR A 154 -25.76 5.17 -11.59
C THR A 154 -25.75 5.69 -13.02
N TRP A 155 -25.38 6.95 -13.19
CA TRP A 155 -25.48 7.68 -14.45
C TRP A 155 -24.19 8.43 -14.78
N PHE A 156 -23.70 8.26 -16.01
CA PHE A 156 -22.39 8.74 -16.42
C PHE A 156 -22.52 9.67 -17.63
N SER A 157 -21.87 10.83 -17.56
CA SER A 157 -21.81 11.76 -18.68
C SER A 157 -20.98 11.17 -19.82
N ASP A 158 -21.48 11.25 -21.05
CA ASP A 158 -20.70 10.87 -22.24
C ASP A 158 -19.78 11.97 -22.78
N ASN A 159 -19.69 13.09 -22.05
CA ASN A 159 -18.80 14.17 -22.41
C ASN A 159 -17.37 13.65 -22.60
N TYR A 160 -16.75 14.03 -23.71
CA TYR A 160 -15.41 13.56 -24.06
C TYR A 160 -14.38 13.82 -22.93
N TYR A 161 -14.48 14.98 -22.26
CA TYR A 161 -13.55 15.36 -21.19
C TYR A 161 -13.81 14.63 -19.86
N ALA A 162 -14.98 13.99 -19.70
CA ALA A 162 -15.28 13.20 -18.52
C ALA A 162 -14.53 11.85 -18.52
N GLY A 163 -14.12 11.34 -19.69
CA GLY A 163 -13.39 10.06 -19.80
C GLY A 163 -14.20 8.80 -19.45
N ASN A 164 -15.49 8.94 -19.11
CA ASN A 164 -16.35 7.84 -18.65
C ASN A 164 -16.59 6.76 -19.71
N THR A 165 -16.49 7.08 -21.00
CA THR A 165 -16.73 6.15 -22.11
C THR A 165 -15.50 5.32 -22.48
N THR A 166 -14.33 5.69 -21.95
CA THR A 166 -13.05 4.98 -22.13
C THR A 166 -12.36 4.79 -20.77
N PRO A 167 -13.00 4.10 -19.80
CA PRO A 167 -12.38 3.84 -18.50
C PRO A 167 -11.19 2.89 -18.68
N GLU A 168 -10.11 3.19 -17.97
CA GLU A 168 -8.87 2.40 -17.92
C GLU A 168 -8.30 2.53 -16.50
N LEU A 169 -7.57 1.52 -16.03
CA LEU A 169 -6.93 1.60 -14.71
C LEU A 169 -6.01 2.82 -14.65
N GLY A 170 -6.03 3.56 -13.53
CA GLY A 170 -5.25 4.79 -13.37
C GLY A 170 -5.90 6.05 -13.93
N ASN A 171 -7.02 5.96 -14.67
CA ASN A 171 -7.70 7.14 -15.22
C ASN A 171 -8.97 7.54 -14.43
N TYR A 172 -9.42 8.77 -14.67
CA TYR A 172 -10.57 9.35 -13.96
C TYR A 172 -11.90 8.64 -14.27
N GLY A 173 -12.04 8.05 -15.47
CA GLY A 173 -13.23 7.29 -15.84
C GLY A 173 -13.40 6.02 -14.99
N ARG A 174 -12.30 5.31 -14.71
CA ARG A 174 -12.32 4.18 -13.77
C ARG A 174 -12.61 4.64 -12.33
N LEU A 175 -11.99 5.72 -11.86
CA LEU A 175 -12.31 6.31 -10.55
C LEU A 175 -13.80 6.65 -10.43
N THR A 176 -14.38 7.26 -11.47
CA THR A 176 -15.80 7.64 -11.48
C THR A 176 -16.69 6.41 -11.33
N ILE A 177 -16.42 5.32 -12.06
CA ILE A 177 -17.22 4.09 -11.96
C ILE A 177 -17.21 3.52 -10.53
N ILE A 178 -16.03 3.40 -9.91
CA ILE A 178 -15.95 2.83 -8.56
C ILE A 178 -16.60 3.73 -7.51
N HIS A 179 -16.46 5.05 -7.66
CA HIS A 179 -17.09 6.07 -6.82
C HIS A 179 -18.63 5.96 -6.85
N GLU A 180 -19.22 5.94 -8.04
CA GLU A 180 -20.69 5.87 -8.17
C GLU A 180 -21.26 4.53 -7.67
N ILE A 181 -20.49 3.45 -7.76
CA ILE A 181 -20.85 2.18 -7.12
C ILE A 181 -20.81 2.32 -5.59
N GLY A 182 -19.82 3.01 -5.04
CA GLY A 182 -19.77 3.33 -3.60
C GLY A 182 -21.04 4.05 -3.12
N HIS A 183 -21.53 5.04 -3.88
CA HIS A 183 -22.83 5.67 -3.63
C HIS A 183 -23.99 4.67 -3.72
N ALA A 184 -24.06 3.86 -4.77
CA ALA A 184 -25.10 2.83 -4.94
C ALA A 184 -25.08 1.74 -3.84
N LEU A 185 -23.99 1.65 -3.07
CA LEU A 185 -23.84 0.78 -1.91
C LEU A 185 -24.09 1.50 -0.56
N GLY A 186 -24.22 2.82 -0.55
CA GLY A 186 -24.60 3.58 0.64
C GLY A 186 -23.56 4.57 1.17
N LEU A 187 -22.42 4.72 0.49
CA LEU A 187 -21.40 5.69 0.88
C LEU A 187 -21.79 7.10 0.44
N LYS A 188 -21.45 8.12 1.23
CA LYS A 188 -21.54 9.53 0.84
C LYS A 188 -20.15 10.08 0.54
N HIS A 189 -20.10 11.27 -0.05
CA HIS A 189 -18.87 12.05 0.03
C HIS A 189 -18.47 12.28 1.50
N PRO A 190 -17.18 12.35 1.80
CA PRO A 190 -16.73 12.55 3.18
C PRO A 190 -17.10 13.91 3.79
N GLY A 191 -17.50 14.90 2.99
CA GLY A 191 -18.12 16.14 3.47
C GLY A 191 -19.46 16.46 2.80
N ASP A 192 -20.12 17.52 3.27
CA ASP A 192 -21.39 18.01 2.71
C ASP A 192 -21.14 18.97 1.51
N TYR A 193 -20.68 18.37 0.41
CA TYR A 193 -20.48 19.02 -0.88
C TYR A 193 -20.97 18.17 -2.05
N ASN A 194 -21.36 18.86 -3.12
CA ASN A 194 -21.74 18.24 -4.40
C ASN A 194 -21.16 19.05 -5.57
N ALA A 195 -20.96 18.39 -6.71
CA ALA A 195 -20.54 19.05 -7.95
C ALA A 195 -21.53 20.15 -8.36
N GLY A 196 -21.02 21.25 -8.92
CA GLY A 196 -21.84 22.39 -9.38
C GLY A 196 -22.29 23.37 -8.28
N GLN A 197 -21.97 23.12 -6.99
CA GLN A 197 -22.30 24.02 -5.88
C GLN A 197 -21.17 25.02 -5.55
N ASN A 198 -20.67 25.85 -6.48
CA ASN A 198 -19.66 26.92 -6.23
C ASN A 198 -18.76 26.67 -4.99
N VAL A 199 -18.05 25.56 -5.00
CA VAL A 199 -17.45 24.97 -3.79
C VAL A 199 -16.12 25.69 -3.52
N PRO A 200 -15.84 26.21 -2.32
CA PRO A 200 -14.64 27.02 -2.02
C PRO A 200 -13.32 26.22 -1.91
N GLY A 201 -13.23 25.06 -2.55
CA GLY A 201 -12.08 24.15 -2.47
C GLY A 201 -12.08 23.25 -1.23
N TYR A 202 -10.93 22.63 -0.97
CA TYR A 202 -10.69 21.63 0.08
C TYR A 202 -11.14 22.04 1.50
N LEU A 203 -11.20 23.34 1.81
CA LEU A 203 -11.64 23.84 3.11
C LEU A 203 -13.12 23.54 3.45
N LYS A 204 -13.88 22.95 2.52
CA LYS A 204 -15.24 22.47 2.78
C LYS A 204 -15.29 21.02 3.27
N SER A 205 -14.16 20.33 3.37
CA SER A 205 -14.05 19.02 3.99
C SER A 205 -14.47 19.09 5.46
N ASP A 206 -15.12 18.03 5.93
CA ASP A 206 -15.51 17.91 7.34
C ASP A 206 -14.31 17.49 8.22
N TYR A 207 -13.31 16.82 7.64
CA TYR A 207 -12.09 16.34 8.29
C TYR A 207 -10.87 16.37 7.36
N ALA A 208 -9.68 16.27 7.94
CA ALA A 208 -8.40 16.51 7.26
C ALA A 208 -7.96 15.39 6.31
N GLU A 209 -8.56 14.21 6.37
CA GLU A 209 -8.23 13.08 5.51
C GLU A 209 -9.29 12.85 4.41
N ASP A 210 -10.14 13.84 4.17
CA ASP A 210 -11.04 13.87 3.02
C ASP A 210 -10.23 14.18 1.75
N SER A 211 -9.51 13.19 1.23
CA SER A 211 -8.79 13.32 -0.03
C SER A 211 -8.76 11.99 -0.77
N ARG A 212 -8.42 12.04 -2.06
CA ARG A 212 -8.21 10.85 -2.88
C ARG A 212 -6.98 10.02 -2.48
N GLN A 213 -6.21 10.43 -1.47
CA GLN A 213 -5.26 9.54 -0.81
C GLN A 213 -5.99 8.46 0.00
N TYR A 214 -7.09 8.82 0.66
CA TYR A 214 -7.75 7.96 1.66
C TYR A 214 -9.05 7.35 1.17
N THR A 215 -9.77 8.00 0.25
CA THR A 215 -11.10 7.54 -0.19
C THR A 215 -11.39 7.95 -1.63
N VAL A 216 -11.89 7.00 -2.42
CA VAL A 216 -12.39 7.26 -3.77
C VAL A 216 -13.66 8.13 -3.76
N MET A 217 -14.31 8.27 -2.60
CA MET A 217 -15.49 9.11 -2.41
C MET A 217 -15.14 10.61 -2.31
N SER A 218 -13.86 10.98 -2.18
CA SER A 218 -13.44 12.37 -2.11
C SER A 218 -13.37 13.06 -3.48
N TYR A 219 -13.67 14.35 -3.50
CA TYR A 219 -13.45 15.22 -4.65
C TYR A 219 -12.06 15.87 -4.65
N TRP A 220 -11.34 15.79 -3.54
CA TRP A 220 -10.11 16.53 -3.32
C TRP A 220 -8.89 15.73 -3.74
N ASP A 221 -7.91 16.43 -4.30
CA ASP A 221 -6.66 15.86 -4.79
C ASP A 221 -5.87 15.21 -3.65
N GLU A 222 -5.16 14.13 -3.93
CA GLU A 222 -4.37 13.41 -2.93
C GLU A 222 -3.29 14.30 -2.28
N LYS A 223 -2.86 15.37 -2.99
CA LYS A 223 -1.84 16.32 -2.51
C LYS A 223 -2.31 17.14 -1.33
N GLU A 224 -3.61 17.29 -1.11
CA GLU A 224 -4.15 18.01 0.05
C GLU A 224 -3.72 17.35 1.38
N THR A 225 -3.38 16.06 1.35
CA THR A 225 -2.88 15.27 2.48
C THR A 225 -1.43 14.77 2.30
N GLY A 226 -0.75 15.30 1.29
CA GLY A 226 0.68 15.07 1.05
C GLY A 226 1.03 13.80 0.28
N ALA A 227 0.06 13.15 -0.37
CA ALA A 227 0.33 12.12 -1.36
C ALA A 227 0.64 12.73 -2.74
N HIS A 228 1.19 11.92 -3.65
CA HIS A 228 1.44 12.36 -5.02
C HIS A 228 1.37 11.20 -6.01
N PHE A 229 0.25 11.11 -6.73
CA PHE A 229 -0.03 9.98 -7.65
C PHE A 229 0.38 10.26 -9.10
N GLN A 230 1.07 11.37 -9.34
CA GLN A 230 1.53 11.79 -10.66
C GLN A 230 0.41 11.78 -11.72
N GLY A 231 -0.80 12.23 -11.35
CA GLY A 231 -1.96 12.32 -12.22
C GLY A 231 -2.70 11.02 -12.50
N ALA A 232 -2.31 9.91 -11.86
CA ALA A 232 -3.08 8.67 -11.85
C ALA A 232 -4.12 8.67 -10.73
N TYR A 233 -5.14 7.82 -10.87
CA TYR A 233 -6.25 7.69 -9.92
C TYR A 233 -6.45 6.24 -9.49
N ALA A 234 -6.84 6.04 -8.23
CA ALA A 234 -7.16 4.74 -7.68
C ALA A 234 -8.30 4.06 -8.46
N GLY A 235 -8.16 2.75 -8.69
CA GLY A 235 -9.17 1.91 -9.38
C GLY A 235 -9.91 0.93 -8.48
N ALA A 236 -9.67 1.01 -7.16
CA ALA A 236 -10.16 0.14 -6.10
C ALA A 236 -10.47 0.97 -4.82
N PRO A 237 -11.24 0.44 -3.86
CA PRO A 237 -11.48 1.13 -2.59
C PRO A 237 -10.16 1.43 -1.86
N LEU A 238 -10.06 2.62 -1.27
CA LEU A 238 -8.91 3.06 -0.48
C LEU A 238 -9.19 2.89 1.02
N LEU A 239 -8.22 3.27 1.84
CA LEU A 239 -8.19 2.98 3.28
C LEU A 239 -9.52 3.30 4.01
N HIS A 240 -10.07 4.50 3.83
CA HIS A 240 -11.33 4.89 4.48
C HIS A 240 -12.58 4.30 3.80
N ASP A 241 -12.49 3.91 2.53
CA ASP A 241 -13.57 3.20 1.84
C ASP A 241 -13.73 1.79 2.40
N ILE A 242 -12.60 1.13 2.72
CA ILE A 242 -12.58 -0.19 3.36
C ILE A 242 -13.30 -0.11 4.70
N SER A 243 -12.90 0.83 5.56
CA SER A 243 -13.56 1.09 6.85
C SER A 243 -15.07 1.29 6.69
N ALA A 244 -15.47 2.16 5.76
CA ALA A 244 -16.87 2.51 5.54
C ALA A 244 -17.72 1.32 5.06
N MET A 245 -17.20 0.56 4.09
CA MET A 245 -17.93 -0.56 3.50
C MET A 245 -18.03 -1.75 4.47
N GLN A 246 -16.95 -2.02 5.22
CA GLN A 246 -16.95 -3.04 6.26
C GLN A 246 -17.85 -2.66 7.43
N TYR A 247 -17.93 -1.37 7.78
CA TYR A 247 -18.95 -0.91 8.72
C TYR A 247 -20.36 -1.24 8.19
N LEU A 248 -20.69 -0.91 6.94
CA LEU A 248 -22.02 -1.15 6.37
C LEU A 248 -22.39 -2.64 6.22
N TYR A 249 -21.47 -3.50 5.77
CA TYR A 249 -21.78 -4.87 5.35
C TYR A 249 -20.96 -5.97 6.06
N GLY A 250 -20.03 -5.60 6.93
CA GLY A 250 -19.09 -6.51 7.59
C GLY A 250 -17.87 -6.82 6.71
N ALA A 251 -16.72 -7.01 7.34
CA ALA A 251 -15.47 -7.39 6.69
C ALA A 251 -15.56 -8.77 6.02
N ASN A 252 -15.02 -8.89 4.81
CA ASN A 252 -14.94 -10.17 4.12
C ASN A 252 -13.69 -10.93 4.54
N THR A 253 -13.85 -11.85 5.48
CA THR A 253 -12.74 -12.66 6.04
C THR A 253 -12.42 -13.91 5.23
N THR A 254 -12.88 -13.98 3.98
CA THR A 254 -12.62 -15.11 3.07
C THR A 254 -11.82 -14.72 1.83
N THR A 255 -11.57 -13.42 1.67
CA THR A 255 -10.77 -12.86 0.59
C THR A 255 -9.31 -13.02 0.92
N ARG A 256 -8.56 -13.69 0.02
CA ARG A 256 -7.10 -13.87 0.11
C ARG A 256 -6.73 -14.46 1.48
N VAL A 257 -6.84 -15.80 1.56
CA VAL A 257 -6.59 -16.57 2.79
C VAL A 257 -5.34 -17.45 2.66
N GLY A 258 -4.61 -17.29 1.55
CA GLY A 258 -3.39 -18.02 1.26
C GLY A 258 -2.21 -17.05 1.25
N ASP A 259 -1.06 -17.50 0.76
CA ASP A 259 0.13 -16.65 0.67
C ASP A 259 0.03 -15.79 -0.59
N ASP A 260 -0.35 -14.52 -0.41
CA ASP A 260 -0.66 -13.58 -1.48
C ASP A 260 0.51 -12.60 -1.73
N VAL A 261 0.83 -12.38 -3.00
CA VAL A 261 1.90 -11.47 -3.44
C VAL A 261 1.26 -10.26 -4.14
N TYR A 262 1.62 -9.06 -3.68
CA TYR A 262 1.16 -7.77 -4.19
C TYR A 262 2.32 -7.03 -4.87
N GLY A 263 2.05 -6.36 -5.99
CA GLY A 263 3.04 -5.69 -6.81
C GLY A 263 3.54 -6.57 -7.96
N PHE A 264 4.86 -6.68 -8.13
CA PHE A 264 5.47 -7.59 -9.07
C PHE A 264 5.20 -9.04 -8.68
N ASN A 265 5.24 -9.95 -9.66
CA ASN A 265 5.00 -11.38 -9.44
C ASN A 265 3.66 -11.71 -8.74
N SER A 266 2.69 -10.79 -8.79
CA SER A 266 1.43 -10.94 -8.06
C SER A 266 0.67 -12.19 -8.48
N ASN A 267 0.17 -12.91 -7.49
CA ASN A 267 -0.73 -14.07 -7.66
C ASN A 267 -2.20 -13.72 -7.36
N THR A 268 -2.51 -12.47 -7.00
CA THR A 268 -3.87 -12.01 -6.67
C THR A 268 -4.85 -12.14 -7.83
N GLY A 269 -4.34 -12.12 -9.08
CA GLY A 269 -5.15 -12.08 -10.29
C GLY A 269 -5.87 -10.73 -10.50
N ILE A 270 -5.53 -9.70 -9.72
CA ILE A 270 -6.22 -8.41 -9.66
C ILE A 270 -5.30 -7.32 -10.22
N ASN A 271 -5.79 -6.61 -11.25
CA ASN A 271 -4.98 -5.66 -12.01
C ASN A 271 -4.47 -4.46 -11.18
N TYR A 272 -5.24 -3.96 -10.23
CA TYR A 272 -4.83 -2.81 -9.41
C TYR A 272 -3.83 -3.18 -8.30
N TYR A 273 -3.63 -4.47 -8.00
CA TYR A 273 -2.58 -4.98 -7.13
C TYR A 273 -1.34 -5.45 -7.90
N THR A 274 -1.36 -5.46 -9.24
CA THR A 274 -0.30 -6.08 -10.05
C THR A 274 0.54 -5.03 -10.76
N ALA A 275 1.87 -5.11 -10.59
CA ALA A 275 2.84 -4.45 -11.45
C ALA A 275 3.49 -5.47 -12.40
N THR A 276 3.67 -5.05 -13.65
CA THR A 276 4.29 -5.84 -14.72
C THR A 276 5.48 -5.13 -15.36
N SER A 277 5.63 -3.84 -15.07
CA SER A 277 6.72 -2.99 -15.54
C SER A 277 7.07 -1.95 -14.49
N SER A 278 8.33 -1.50 -14.49
CA SER A 278 8.82 -0.40 -13.65
C SER A 278 8.14 0.97 -13.89
N ASN A 279 7.27 1.07 -14.89
CA ASN A 279 6.47 2.27 -15.16
C ASN A 279 5.03 2.18 -14.64
N ASP A 280 4.60 1.01 -14.15
CA ASP A 280 3.24 0.82 -13.64
C ASP A 280 3.07 1.64 -12.36
N LYS A 281 1.95 2.34 -12.24
CA LYS A 281 1.62 3.17 -11.08
C LYS A 281 0.62 2.43 -10.20
N LEU A 282 1.13 1.82 -9.13
CA LEU A 282 0.30 1.16 -8.14
C LEU A 282 -0.38 2.20 -7.25
N ILE A 283 -1.71 2.11 -7.10
CA ILE A 283 -2.46 2.94 -6.15
C ILE A 283 -3.54 2.05 -5.54
N PHE A 284 -3.32 1.59 -4.32
CA PHE A 284 -4.23 0.66 -3.65
C PHE A 284 -4.13 0.71 -2.13
N SER A 285 -5.18 0.19 -1.48
CA SER A 285 -5.15 -0.22 -0.08
C SER A 285 -5.39 -1.72 -0.02
N VAL A 286 -4.57 -2.45 0.74
CA VAL A 286 -4.67 -3.90 0.83
C VAL A 286 -5.71 -4.30 1.84
N TRP A 287 -6.58 -5.20 1.42
CA TRP A 287 -7.40 -6.03 2.29
C TRP A 287 -6.92 -7.47 2.12
N ASP A 288 -6.48 -8.10 3.18
CA ASP A 288 -6.10 -9.51 3.21
C ASP A 288 -6.64 -10.13 4.50
N SER A 289 -7.12 -11.38 4.44
CA SER A 289 -7.74 -12.01 5.61
C SER A 289 -6.75 -12.84 6.42
N SER A 290 -5.75 -13.43 5.77
CA SER A 290 -4.73 -14.27 6.40
C SER A 290 -3.79 -14.82 5.35
N GLY A 291 -2.55 -15.06 5.72
CA GLY A 291 -1.58 -15.67 4.82
C GLY A 291 -0.19 -15.48 5.38
N ASN A 292 0.80 -15.82 4.58
CA ASN A 292 2.11 -15.20 4.69
C ASN A 292 2.35 -14.40 3.41
N ASP A 293 2.02 -13.11 3.48
CA ASP A 293 1.83 -12.25 2.34
C ASP A 293 3.05 -11.39 2.06
N THR A 294 3.20 -10.94 0.82
CA THR A 294 4.40 -10.22 0.38
C THR A 294 4.05 -8.99 -0.43
N PHE A 295 4.64 -7.86 -0.06
CA PHE A 295 4.82 -6.71 -0.94
C PHE A 295 6.07 -6.90 -1.78
N ASP A 296 5.91 -7.26 -3.05
CA ASP A 296 7.00 -7.39 -4.00
C ASP A 296 7.05 -6.14 -4.89
N PHE A 297 7.98 -5.24 -4.57
CA PHE A 297 8.23 -4.01 -5.33
C PHE A 297 9.58 -4.06 -6.05
N SER A 298 10.10 -5.26 -6.28
CA SER A 298 11.45 -5.53 -6.81
C SER A 298 11.74 -4.99 -8.20
N GLY A 299 10.71 -4.76 -9.01
CA GLY A 299 10.87 -4.23 -10.36
C GLY A 299 11.01 -2.71 -10.44
N TYR A 300 10.94 -1.98 -9.33
CA TYR A 300 11.15 -0.53 -9.31
C TYR A 300 12.63 -0.15 -9.09
N TYR A 301 13.00 1.04 -9.56
CA TYR A 301 14.37 1.56 -9.52
C TYR A 301 14.48 2.89 -8.76
N GLN A 302 13.35 3.46 -8.37
CA GLN A 302 13.24 4.66 -7.56
C GLN A 302 13.41 4.27 -6.10
N ASP A 303 13.99 5.16 -5.29
CA ASP A 303 13.98 5.03 -3.83
C ASP A 303 12.53 4.88 -3.31
N GLN A 304 12.30 3.88 -2.47
CA GLN A 304 10.99 3.53 -1.93
C GLN A 304 10.94 3.68 -0.41
N VAL A 305 9.73 3.88 0.12
CA VAL A 305 9.43 3.67 1.54
C VAL A 305 8.34 2.62 1.62
N ILE A 306 8.66 1.46 2.16
CA ILE A 306 7.74 0.31 2.28
C ILE A 306 7.43 0.13 3.77
N ASP A 307 6.18 0.37 4.16
CA ASP A 307 5.73 0.26 5.54
C ASP A 307 4.69 -0.87 5.67
N LEU A 308 5.04 -1.93 6.39
CA LEU A 308 4.19 -3.12 6.58
C LEU A 308 3.20 -2.97 7.75
N ARG A 309 3.18 -1.83 8.44
CA ARG A 309 2.26 -1.59 9.56
C ARG A 309 0.85 -1.28 9.04
N GLU A 310 -0.16 -1.84 9.69
CA GLU A 310 -1.56 -1.57 9.36
C GLU A 310 -1.90 -0.07 9.48
N GLY A 311 -2.71 0.45 8.54
CA GLY A 311 -3.11 1.86 8.49
C GLY A 311 -2.03 2.82 7.98
N HIS A 312 -0.80 2.36 7.77
CA HIS A 312 0.29 3.17 7.24
C HIS A 312 0.29 3.23 5.71
N PHE A 313 1.06 4.19 5.17
CA PHE A 313 1.25 4.41 3.75
C PHE A 313 2.70 4.22 3.34
N SER A 314 2.88 3.67 2.15
CA SER A 314 4.14 3.43 1.46
C SER A 314 4.29 4.35 0.25
N ASP A 315 5.53 4.75 -0.05
CA ASP A 315 5.96 5.45 -1.25
C ASP A 315 6.56 4.42 -2.22
N VAL A 316 5.82 4.05 -3.26
CA VAL A 316 6.17 2.90 -4.13
C VAL A 316 6.24 3.33 -5.58
N GLY A 317 7.29 2.92 -6.30
CA GLY A 317 7.44 3.15 -7.74
C GLY A 317 7.53 4.64 -8.14
N GLY A 318 8.11 5.48 -7.26
CA GLY A 318 8.26 6.92 -7.48
C GLY A 318 6.98 7.75 -7.26
N LEU A 319 5.91 7.13 -6.75
CA LEU A 319 4.75 7.83 -6.19
C LEU A 319 4.95 8.05 -4.69
N GLN A 320 4.08 8.86 -4.08
CA GLN A 320 4.09 9.12 -2.64
C GLN A 320 2.75 8.74 -2.03
N LYS A 321 2.79 7.97 -0.93
CA LYS A 321 1.66 7.49 -0.14
C LYS A 321 0.56 6.83 -0.98
N ASN A 322 0.98 6.00 -1.94
CA ASN A 322 0.11 5.39 -2.94
C ASN A 322 -0.29 3.96 -2.61
N VAL A 323 0.46 3.30 -1.74
CA VAL A 323 0.13 1.96 -1.23
C VAL A 323 -0.16 2.08 0.25
N SER A 324 -1.18 1.38 0.75
CA SER A 324 -1.50 1.31 2.17
C SER A 324 -2.01 -0.08 2.56
N ILE A 325 -2.00 -0.37 3.86
CA ILE A 325 -2.55 -1.60 4.43
C ILE A 325 -3.78 -1.24 5.26
N ALA A 326 -4.91 -1.93 5.07
CA ALA A 326 -6.11 -1.69 5.87
C ALA A 326 -5.93 -2.09 7.33
N GLN A 327 -6.72 -1.50 8.23
CA GLN A 327 -6.74 -1.90 9.63
C GLN A 327 -7.17 -3.37 9.77
N GLY A 328 -6.47 -4.11 10.62
CA GLY A 328 -6.70 -5.54 10.88
C GLY A 328 -6.00 -6.47 9.89
N VAL A 329 -5.21 -5.94 8.95
CA VAL A 329 -4.47 -6.71 7.95
C VAL A 329 -3.00 -6.78 8.34
N THR A 330 -2.41 -7.97 8.23
CA THR A 330 -0.98 -8.18 8.38
C THR A 330 -0.40 -8.56 7.03
N ILE A 331 0.71 -7.91 6.65
CA ILE A 331 1.53 -8.31 5.51
C ILE A 331 2.90 -8.62 6.09
N GLU A 332 3.38 -9.85 5.91
CA GLU A 332 4.55 -10.36 6.61
C GLU A 332 5.86 -9.98 5.92
N ASN A 333 5.86 -9.79 4.59
CA ASN A 333 7.11 -9.73 3.84
C ASN A 333 7.17 -8.53 2.90
N ALA A 334 8.38 -8.04 2.66
CA ALA A 334 8.64 -6.97 1.71
C ALA A 334 9.91 -7.22 0.90
N ILE A 335 9.84 -6.89 -0.38
CA ILE A 335 10.98 -6.91 -1.31
C ILE A 335 11.08 -5.52 -1.95
N GLY A 336 12.14 -4.79 -1.61
CA GLY A 336 12.55 -3.55 -2.25
C GLY A 336 13.12 -3.77 -3.65
N GLY A 337 13.44 -2.67 -4.30
CA GLY A 337 13.87 -2.58 -5.69
C GLY A 337 15.37 -2.39 -5.84
N SER A 338 15.75 -1.60 -6.85
CA SER A 338 17.15 -1.22 -7.10
C SER A 338 17.49 0.21 -6.68
N GLY A 339 16.59 0.87 -5.93
CA GLY A 339 16.78 2.20 -5.36
C GLY A 339 17.33 2.11 -3.94
N ASN A 340 17.57 3.25 -3.29
CA ASN A 340 17.93 3.25 -1.87
C ASN A 340 16.64 3.23 -1.04
N ASP A 341 16.22 2.04 -0.65
CA ASP A 341 14.90 1.80 -0.08
C ASP A 341 14.91 1.86 1.45
N ILE A 342 13.77 2.25 2.02
CA ILE A 342 13.51 2.16 3.46
C ILE A 342 12.37 1.18 3.68
N ILE A 343 12.60 0.11 4.43
CA ILE A 343 11.62 -0.94 4.69
C ILE A 343 11.38 -1.03 6.19
N TYR A 344 10.11 -0.87 6.60
CA TYR A 344 9.63 -1.06 7.96
C TYR A 344 8.78 -2.33 8.03
N GLY A 345 9.22 -3.30 8.82
CA GLY A 345 8.41 -4.42 9.27
C GLY A 345 7.31 -4.00 10.25
N ASN A 346 6.66 -4.99 10.84
CA ASN A 346 5.53 -4.82 11.75
C ASN A 346 5.71 -5.65 13.02
N ASP A 347 4.62 -6.19 13.57
CA ASP A 347 4.65 -6.98 14.81
C ASP A 347 4.77 -8.50 14.55
N ALA A 348 4.74 -8.92 13.27
CA ALA A 348 4.86 -10.31 12.85
C ALA A 348 6.32 -10.66 12.50
N ASP A 349 6.64 -11.96 12.44
CA ASP A 349 7.93 -12.42 11.96
C ASP A 349 8.06 -12.09 10.46
N ASN A 350 8.90 -11.12 10.11
CA ASN A 350 8.99 -10.60 8.75
C ASN A 350 10.18 -11.16 7.95
N ILE A 351 10.03 -11.27 6.62
CA ILE A 351 11.16 -11.39 5.68
C ILE A 351 11.28 -10.09 4.91
N LEU A 352 12.37 -9.36 5.14
CA LEU A 352 12.66 -8.06 4.52
C LEU A 352 13.88 -8.19 3.60
N ILE A 353 13.69 -7.88 2.33
CA ILE A 353 14.74 -7.88 1.31
C ILE A 353 14.88 -6.47 0.75
N GLY A 354 16.06 -5.83 0.91
CA GLY A 354 16.32 -4.49 0.40
C GLY A 354 16.45 -4.47 -1.13
N GLY A 355 17.35 -5.31 -1.64
CA GLY A 355 17.55 -5.49 -3.07
C GLY A 355 18.92 -4.97 -3.51
N SER A 356 18.94 -3.96 -4.36
CA SER A 356 20.18 -3.24 -4.70
C SER A 356 20.04 -1.78 -4.33
N GLY A 357 21.12 -1.15 -3.88
CA GLY A 357 21.06 0.22 -3.39
C GLY A 357 21.52 0.26 -1.94
N ASP A 358 21.69 1.45 -1.38
CA ASP A 358 22.03 1.61 0.03
C ASP A 358 20.72 1.60 0.85
N ASP A 359 20.32 0.44 1.34
CA ASP A 359 18.99 0.22 1.92
C ASP A 359 18.97 0.40 3.45
N GLN A 360 17.79 0.70 4.00
CA GLN A 360 17.52 0.76 5.44
C GLN A 360 16.38 -0.20 5.80
N LEU A 361 16.67 -1.23 6.59
CA LEU A 361 15.70 -2.27 6.95
C LEU A 361 15.48 -2.25 8.47
N HIS A 362 14.23 -2.12 8.88
CA HIS A 362 13.79 -2.19 10.27
C HIS A 362 12.88 -3.40 10.45
N GLY A 363 13.31 -4.41 11.22
CA GLY A 363 12.54 -5.62 11.49
C GLY A 363 11.22 -5.37 12.21
N GLY A 364 11.23 -4.46 13.20
CA GLY A 364 10.06 -4.21 14.03
C GLY A 364 10.01 -5.15 15.24
N ARG A 365 8.86 -5.77 15.49
CA ARG A 365 8.76 -6.86 16.49
C ARG A 365 8.56 -8.16 15.73
N GLY A 366 9.09 -9.24 16.27
CA GLY A 366 9.01 -10.53 15.59
C GLY A 366 10.39 -11.15 15.59
N ASN A 367 10.52 -12.34 15.03
CA ASN A 367 11.82 -12.94 14.72
C ASN A 367 12.05 -12.75 13.23
N ASP A 368 12.73 -11.67 12.89
CA ASP A 368 12.77 -11.18 11.52
C ASP A 368 13.99 -11.72 10.77
N ILE A 369 13.84 -11.87 9.46
CA ILE A 369 14.90 -12.21 8.53
C ILE A 369 15.17 -10.99 7.66
N LEU A 370 16.36 -10.41 7.79
CA LEU A 370 16.78 -9.23 7.05
C LEU A 370 17.89 -9.59 6.07
N TYR A 371 17.67 -9.25 4.81
CA TYR A 371 18.67 -9.36 3.74
C TYR A 371 18.76 -8.02 3.02
N GLY A 372 19.80 -7.23 3.32
CA GLY A 372 20.03 -5.93 2.69
C GLY A 372 20.18 -6.07 1.18
N GLY A 373 21.06 -6.98 0.76
CA GLY A 373 21.33 -7.22 -0.64
C GLY A 373 22.64 -6.55 -1.02
N SER A 374 22.71 -5.89 -2.17
CA SER A 374 23.94 -5.24 -2.62
C SER A 374 23.90 -3.74 -2.35
N GLY A 375 24.88 -3.21 -1.62
CA GLY A 375 24.97 -1.79 -1.33
C GLY A 375 25.77 -1.57 -0.06
N GLN A 376 25.64 -0.39 0.53
CA GLN A 376 25.95 -0.18 1.94
C GLN A 376 24.65 -0.07 2.71
N ASP A 377 24.24 -1.19 3.32
CA ASP A 377 22.94 -1.29 3.97
C ASP A 377 23.04 -0.96 5.47
N ILE A 378 21.91 -0.56 6.04
CA ILE A 378 21.77 -0.35 7.48
C ILE A 378 20.58 -1.15 7.99
N LEU A 379 20.87 -2.10 8.88
CA LEU A 379 19.94 -3.12 9.32
C LEU A 379 19.69 -2.96 10.83
N TRP A 380 18.42 -2.93 11.20
CA TRP A 380 17.93 -2.99 12.58
C TRP A 380 17.05 -4.21 12.73
N GLY A 381 17.45 -5.15 13.58
CA GLY A 381 16.58 -6.28 13.94
C GLY A 381 15.46 -5.84 14.89
N ASP A 382 15.65 -4.74 15.61
CA ASP A 382 14.74 -4.21 16.62
C ASP A 382 14.44 -5.23 17.75
N ASP A 383 13.17 -5.62 17.95
CA ASP A 383 12.77 -6.57 18.99
C ASP A 383 12.89 -8.03 18.50
N GLY A 384 12.82 -9.00 19.41
CA GLY A 384 12.84 -10.44 19.07
C GLY A 384 14.21 -11.02 18.69
N SER A 385 14.21 -12.18 18.02
CA SER A 385 15.42 -12.95 17.66
C SER A 385 15.64 -12.95 16.16
N ASN A 386 16.53 -12.10 15.69
CA ASN A 386 16.61 -11.75 14.28
C ASN A 386 17.77 -12.44 13.57
N THR A 387 17.63 -12.64 12.26
CA THR A 387 18.65 -13.23 11.40
C THR A 387 19.03 -12.26 10.29
N PHE A 388 20.29 -11.83 10.26
CA PHE A 388 20.87 -11.00 9.21
C PHE A 388 21.58 -11.90 8.20
N ILE A 389 21.09 -11.96 6.98
CA ILE A 389 21.58 -12.89 5.95
C ILE A 389 22.59 -12.21 5.03
N TYR A 390 23.65 -12.94 4.66
CA TYR A 390 24.56 -12.59 3.59
C TYR A 390 24.77 -13.78 2.66
N LYS A 391 24.66 -13.56 1.36
CA LYS A 391 24.64 -14.60 0.31
C LYS A 391 25.83 -14.51 -0.64
N GLU A 392 26.44 -13.35 -0.77
CA GLU A 392 27.57 -13.10 -1.66
C GLU A 392 28.55 -12.11 -1.03
N ILE A 393 29.81 -12.10 -1.49
CA ILE A 393 30.81 -11.11 -1.05
C ILE A 393 30.39 -9.68 -1.42
N SER A 394 29.65 -9.52 -2.52
CA SER A 394 29.16 -8.21 -2.98
C SER A 394 28.14 -7.59 -2.05
N ASP A 395 27.54 -8.36 -1.15
CA ASP A 395 26.48 -7.86 -0.27
C ASP A 395 27.03 -6.85 0.73
N SER A 396 28.28 -7.02 1.17
CA SER A 396 28.90 -6.10 2.12
C SER A 396 30.39 -5.96 1.89
N LEU A 397 30.74 -5.29 0.80
CA LEU A 397 32.12 -5.09 0.37
C LEU A 397 32.91 -4.30 1.42
N ALA A 398 34.19 -4.62 1.59
CA ALA A 398 35.04 -4.00 2.61
C ALA A 398 35.08 -2.45 2.61
N TYR A 399 34.89 -1.83 1.44
CA TYR A 399 34.87 -0.37 1.28
C TYR A 399 33.46 0.25 1.35
N ALA A 400 32.42 -0.57 1.36
CA ALA A 400 31.00 -0.22 1.41
C ALA A 400 30.29 -1.18 2.37
N ALA A 401 30.84 -1.33 3.57
CA ALA A 401 30.36 -2.31 4.53
C ALA A 401 28.99 -1.93 5.08
N ASP A 402 28.13 -2.92 5.19
CA ASP A 402 26.86 -2.88 5.90
C ASP A 402 27.04 -2.63 7.39
N LYS A 403 25.96 -2.16 7.98
CA LYS A 403 25.86 -1.87 9.40
C LYS A 403 24.67 -2.58 10.03
N ILE A 404 24.95 -3.44 11.00
CA ILE A 404 23.92 -3.96 11.91
C ILE A 404 23.93 -3.09 13.17
N MET A 405 22.81 -2.43 13.46
CA MET A 405 22.80 -1.29 14.38
C MET A 405 22.41 -1.63 15.82
N ASP A 406 21.92 -2.83 16.09
CA ASP A 406 21.33 -3.21 17.38
C ASP A 406 21.51 -4.69 17.77
N PHE A 407 22.55 -5.34 17.25
CA PHE A 407 22.80 -6.77 17.45
C PHE A 407 22.90 -7.19 18.92
N LYS A 408 22.12 -8.22 19.30
CA LYS A 408 22.08 -8.81 20.64
C LYS A 408 22.65 -10.24 20.60
N SER A 409 23.89 -10.39 21.06
CA SER A 409 24.54 -11.70 21.22
C SER A 409 23.69 -12.71 22.00
N GLY A 410 23.67 -13.96 21.54
CA GLY A 410 22.86 -15.04 22.11
C GLY A 410 21.38 -15.00 21.74
N ILE A 411 20.92 -13.92 21.08
CA ILE A 411 19.55 -13.75 20.59
C ILE A 411 19.59 -13.73 19.06
N ASP A 412 20.24 -12.73 18.49
CA ASP A 412 20.33 -12.56 17.04
C ASP A 412 21.36 -13.50 16.40
N LYS A 413 21.30 -13.60 15.07
CA LYS A 413 22.17 -14.43 14.24
C LYS A 413 22.63 -13.65 13.01
N ILE A 414 23.87 -13.90 12.60
CA ILE A 414 24.36 -13.55 11.26
C ILE A 414 24.49 -14.86 10.50
N ASP A 415 23.77 -14.99 9.40
CA ASP A 415 23.80 -16.17 8.54
C ASP A 415 24.70 -15.94 7.33
N LEU A 416 25.80 -16.70 7.29
CA LEU A 416 26.78 -16.69 6.22
C LEU A 416 26.75 -18.00 5.41
N SER A 417 25.80 -18.90 5.68
CA SER A 417 25.78 -20.25 5.10
C SER A 417 25.72 -20.21 3.58
N GLU A 418 24.86 -19.36 3.01
CA GLU A 418 24.73 -19.21 1.55
C GLU A 418 25.97 -18.51 0.94
N LEU A 419 26.52 -17.48 1.58
CA LEU A 419 27.79 -16.86 1.17
C LEU A 419 28.92 -17.88 1.12
N ILE A 420 29.01 -18.75 2.13
CA ILE A 420 30.04 -19.78 2.20
C ILE A 420 29.88 -20.79 1.08
N GLU A 421 28.65 -21.24 0.85
CA GLU A 421 28.31 -22.14 -0.23
C GLU A 421 28.63 -21.52 -1.60
N ASN A 422 28.29 -20.25 -1.84
CA ASN A 422 28.49 -19.64 -3.14
C ASN A 422 29.96 -19.26 -3.41
N THR A 423 30.72 -18.92 -2.37
CA THR A 423 32.06 -18.34 -2.53
C THR A 423 33.19 -19.36 -2.43
N PHE A 424 33.16 -20.28 -1.45
CA PHE A 424 34.34 -21.07 -1.10
C PHE A 424 34.25 -22.51 -1.60
N SER A 425 35.28 -22.96 -2.32
CA SER A 425 35.35 -24.35 -2.83
C SER A 425 35.28 -25.42 -1.74
N HIS A 426 35.75 -25.10 -0.53
CA HIS A 426 35.75 -26.03 0.61
C HIS A 426 34.52 -25.91 1.52
N LYS A 427 33.64 -24.92 1.28
CA LYS A 427 32.36 -24.78 2.02
C LYS A 427 32.53 -24.57 3.53
N PHE A 428 33.57 -23.84 3.95
CA PHE A 428 33.75 -23.45 5.34
C PHE A 428 34.58 -22.16 5.47
N LEU A 429 34.37 -21.43 6.56
CA LEU A 429 35.24 -20.34 7.02
C LEU A 429 36.19 -20.80 8.12
N ASN A 430 37.42 -20.29 8.09
CA ASN A 430 38.42 -20.47 9.13
C ASN A 430 38.57 -19.18 9.94
N PHE A 431 37.99 -19.13 11.14
CA PHE A 431 38.13 -17.98 12.03
C PHE A 431 39.56 -17.91 12.61
N VAL A 432 40.21 -16.77 12.45
CA VAL A 432 41.59 -16.51 12.88
C VAL A 432 41.69 -15.16 13.60
N ASP A 433 42.70 -14.99 14.45
CA ASP A 433 42.97 -13.70 15.10
C ASP A 433 43.50 -12.65 14.10
N ASN A 434 44.29 -13.11 13.12
CA ASN A 434 44.89 -12.28 12.07
C ASN A 434 44.97 -13.09 10.77
N PHE A 435 44.73 -12.44 9.64
CA PHE A 435 44.83 -13.05 8.32
C PHE A 435 46.25 -13.56 8.01
N THR A 436 46.33 -14.72 7.36
CA THR A 436 47.54 -15.35 6.82
C THR A 436 47.54 -15.43 5.29
N ASP A 437 46.71 -14.59 4.66
CA ASP A 437 46.47 -14.50 3.21
C ASP A 437 45.84 -15.76 2.60
N ARG A 438 45.07 -16.54 3.38
CA ARG A 438 44.28 -17.65 2.84
C ARG A 438 42.85 -17.18 2.53
N SER A 439 42.40 -17.50 1.32
CA SER A 439 40.97 -17.44 0.99
C SER A 439 40.22 -18.37 1.95
N ASN A 440 39.10 -17.88 2.49
CA ASN A 440 38.25 -18.47 3.53
C ASN A 440 38.58 -18.12 4.98
N GLU A 441 39.60 -17.29 5.23
CA GLU A 441 39.81 -16.79 6.58
C GLU A 441 38.79 -15.71 6.94
N ALA A 442 38.35 -15.71 8.19
CA ALA A 442 37.48 -14.67 8.75
C ALA A 442 38.06 -14.17 10.09
N THR A 443 37.81 -12.89 10.41
CA THR A 443 38.13 -12.34 11.74
C THR A 443 36.89 -11.66 12.34
N ILE A 444 36.75 -11.73 13.66
CA ILE A 444 35.77 -10.95 14.43
C ILE A 444 36.52 -10.20 15.52
N LYS A 445 36.41 -8.87 15.55
CA LYS A 445 37.08 -8.01 16.52
C LYS A 445 36.06 -7.17 17.27
N TYR A 446 36.11 -7.19 18.59
CA TYR A 446 35.22 -6.39 19.43
C TYR A 446 35.97 -5.23 20.10
N ASP A 447 35.46 -4.02 19.94
CA ASP A 447 35.86 -2.83 20.70
C ASP A 447 34.85 -2.56 21.81
N GLN A 448 35.24 -2.89 23.04
CA GLN A 448 34.41 -2.68 24.22
C GLN A 448 34.09 -1.20 24.50
N SER A 449 34.96 -0.27 24.10
CA SER A 449 34.76 1.16 24.35
C SER A 449 33.72 1.78 23.42
N ALA A 450 33.66 1.30 22.17
CA ALA A 450 32.65 1.68 21.19
C ALA A 450 31.40 0.80 21.25
N ASN A 451 31.45 -0.33 21.97
CA ASN A 451 30.45 -1.39 21.94
C ASN A 451 30.13 -1.84 20.52
N SER A 452 31.16 -2.14 19.74
CA SER A 452 31.03 -2.52 18.34
C SER A 452 31.92 -3.71 17.99
N SER A 453 31.41 -4.60 17.15
CA SER A 453 32.16 -5.68 16.53
C SER A 453 32.40 -5.39 15.05
N GLU A 454 33.52 -5.88 14.51
CA GLU A 454 33.81 -5.88 13.08
C GLU A 454 34.02 -7.34 12.65
N LEU A 455 33.21 -7.82 11.71
CA LEU A 455 33.38 -9.12 11.07
C LEU A 455 33.98 -8.89 9.68
N THR A 456 35.09 -9.56 9.35
CA THR A 456 35.72 -9.46 8.03
C THR A 456 36.05 -10.83 7.45
N ILE A 457 35.97 -10.97 6.12
CA ILE A 457 36.28 -12.22 5.40
C ILE A 457 37.25 -11.93 4.25
N ASN A 458 38.27 -12.77 4.12
CA ASN A 458 39.19 -12.79 2.97
C ASN A 458 38.70 -13.83 1.95
N ALA A 459 38.17 -13.36 0.82
CA ALA A 459 37.68 -14.21 -0.25
C ALA A 459 38.74 -14.45 -1.34
N SER A 460 39.59 -13.47 -1.62
CA SER A 460 40.44 -13.41 -2.81
C SER A 460 41.87 -13.92 -2.63
N ALA A 461 42.35 -14.16 -1.38
CA ALA A 461 43.72 -14.58 -1.07
C ALA A 461 44.85 -13.62 -1.53
N TYR A 462 44.54 -12.37 -1.87
CA TYR A 462 45.54 -11.39 -2.35
C TYR A 462 45.79 -10.25 -1.34
N GLY A 463 46.90 -10.35 -0.61
CA GLY A 463 47.36 -9.33 0.34
C GLY A 463 46.52 -9.27 1.61
N TYR A 464 47.01 -8.54 2.62
CA TYR A 464 46.37 -8.35 3.93
C TYR A 464 45.00 -7.63 3.89
N SER A 465 44.31 -7.57 2.75
CA SER A 465 42.98 -7.01 2.57
C SER A 465 41.90 -8.08 2.72
N HIS A 466 40.83 -7.72 3.40
CA HIS A 466 39.55 -8.44 3.41
C HIS A 466 38.68 -7.88 2.28
N ASP A 467 37.82 -8.73 1.69
CA ASP A 467 36.95 -8.35 0.59
C ASP A 467 35.52 -8.05 1.08
N PHE A 468 35.14 -8.67 2.20
CA PHE A 468 33.85 -8.53 2.84
C PHE A 468 34.04 -8.02 4.27
N LYS A 469 33.12 -7.16 4.72
CA LYS A 469 33.12 -6.60 6.07
C LYS A 469 31.71 -6.28 6.52
N ILE A 470 31.38 -6.52 7.79
CA ILE A 470 30.18 -6.01 8.46
C ILE A 470 30.62 -5.20 9.68
N ASP A 471 30.08 -3.97 9.81
CA ASP A 471 30.19 -3.16 11.03
C ASP A 471 28.98 -3.42 11.93
N ILE A 472 29.21 -3.79 13.19
CA ILE A 472 28.13 -4.29 14.05
C ILE A 472 28.14 -3.50 15.36
N ILE A 473 27.04 -2.87 15.73
CA ILE A 473 26.85 -2.29 17.06
C ILE A 473 26.34 -3.40 17.97
N GLY A 474 27.19 -3.81 18.91
CA GLY A 474 26.97 -4.98 19.75
C GLY A 474 28.18 -5.92 19.78
N PHE A 475 28.20 -6.78 20.79
CA PHE A 475 29.15 -7.88 20.88
C PHE A 475 28.64 -9.04 20.02
N VAL A 476 29.57 -9.75 19.37
CA VAL A 476 29.28 -10.95 18.56
C VAL A 476 30.14 -12.10 19.07
N ASN A 477 29.49 -13.19 19.47
CA ASN A 477 30.15 -14.44 19.81
C ASN A 477 30.08 -15.41 18.63
N TYR A 478 31.22 -15.63 17.95
CA TYR A 478 31.27 -16.47 16.76
C TYR A 478 30.78 -17.91 16.98
N GLU A 479 30.84 -18.44 18.21
CA GLU A 479 30.41 -19.81 18.52
C GLU A 479 28.89 -19.96 18.60
N THR A 480 28.17 -18.87 18.86
CA THR A 480 26.72 -18.92 19.10
C THR A 480 25.91 -18.04 18.17
N ASP A 481 26.53 -17.04 17.55
CA ASP A 481 25.84 -15.95 16.87
C ASP A 481 26.04 -15.98 15.35
N ILE A 482 26.94 -16.83 14.84
CA ILE A 482 27.18 -16.97 13.40
C ILE A 482 26.70 -18.36 12.95
N ILE A 483 25.91 -18.38 11.88
CA ILE A 483 25.51 -19.59 11.16
C ILE A 483 26.46 -19.71 9.96
N VAL A 484 27.17 -20.84 9.85
CA VAL A 484 28.19 -21.12 8.82
C VAL A 484 28.00 -22.46 8.16
#